data_AF-A0A9P7X7C0-F1
#
_entry.id   AF-A0A9P7X7C0-F1
#
_cell.length_a   1.000
_cell.length_b   1.000
_cell.length_c   1.000
_cell.angle_alpha   90.00
_cell.angle_beta   90.00
_cell.angle_gamma   90.00
#
_symmetry.space_group_name_H-M   'P 1'
#
loop_
_entity.id
_entity.type
_entity.pdbx_description
1 polymer ?
#
loop_
_entity_poly.entity_id
_entity_poly.type
_entity_poly.pdbx_seq_one_letter_code
_entity_poly.pdbx_strand_id
1 'polypeptide(L)'
;MQQQRQHDELVLRMDVSIQPDVNLNYEQAANILGQAARTSNQKPYWYTYIDKPGDGEMHVIFQVPSLPPFNVDGLRYLEQEHVYRVPIGPYELEVAETKYGFIPGSGEQHASRVRRKMRFSKGGVGAVVLVHYLQGPSCAIPPPYQNQPVRRYPLPQNLEPGIFCLGERTGQKVPNPNAQGMMNGQISLHQQFGPGGPRMPGVNPQLQQQNAALAAQQAALNNIHRSGAPAKPMQMYEDPEEDESDVITQRDIATARFIRNHEFLADLFGPESAPKPLAIDESPEKVSELEATLAKLNEEMELLQKKSLEVEAMAAHNVENDAMSPALAV
;
A
#
# COMPACT_ATOMS: atom_id res chain seq x y z
N MET A 1 13.34 3.18 9.38
CA MET A 1 12.92 3.76 8.09
C MET A 1 12.86 2.75 6.94
N GLN A 2 13.75 1.75 6.86
CA GLN A 2 13.65 0.70 5.81
C GLN A 2 12.47 -0.26 6.01
N GLN A 3 12.20 -0.70 7.25
CA GLN A 3 11.14 -1.66 7.54
C GLN A 3 9.73 -1.09 7.26
N GLN A 4 9.51 0.21 7.52
CA GLN A 4 8.24 0.87 7.20
C GLN A 4 8.00 0.98 5.69
N ARG A 5 9.05 1.28 4.89
CA ARG A 5 8.97 1.26 3.42
C ARG A 5 8.70 -0.11 2.83
N GLN A 6 9.12 -1.19 3.51
CA GLN A 6 8.82 -2.55 3.05
C GLN A 6 7.33 -2.90 3.21
N HIS A 7 6.67 -2.37 4.25
CA HIS A 7 5.22 -2.50 4.41
C HIS A 7 4.45 -1.74 3.33
N ASP A 8 4.99 -0.63 2.82
CA ASP A 8 4.31 0.18 1.80
C ASP A 8 4.21 -0.53 0.42
N GLU A 9 5.04 -1.55 0.16
CA GLU A 9 5.00 -2.34 -1.08
C GLU A 9 4.22 -3.67 -0.96
N LEU A 10 3.94 -4.12 0.26
CA LEU A 10 3.25 -5.38 0.51
C LEU A 10 1.73 -5.16 0.50
N VAL A 11 1.01 -6.11 -0.08
CA VAL A 11 -0.45 -6.18 0.01
C VAL A 11 -0.88 -7.37 0.85
N LEU A 12 -1.97 -7.21 1.58
CA LEU A 12 -2.70 -8.32 2.17
C LEU A 12 -3.51 -9.00 1.07
N ARG A 13 -2.99 -10.09 0.49
CA ARG A 13 -3.64 -10.86 -0.57
C ARG A 13 -4.24 -12.15 -0.02
N MET A 14 -5.48 -12.46 -0.41
CA MET A 14 -6.08 -13.75 -0.12
C MET A 14 -5.62 -14.78 -1.16
N ASP A 15 -5.32 -15.99 -0.72
CA ASP A 15 -5.02 -17.09 -1.63
C ASP A 15 -6.32 -17.71 -2.19
N VAL A 16 -6.71 -17.21 -3.36
CA VAL A 16 -7.87 -17.66 -4.14
C VAL A 16 -7.42 -18.01 -5.54
N SER A 17 -7.77 -19.21 -6.00
CA SER A 17 -7.59 -19.62 -7.39
C SER A 17 -8.63 -18.92 -8.27
N ILE A 18 -8.22 -17.85 -8.95
CA ILE A 18 -9.04 -17.13 -9.93
C ILE A 18 -8.40 -17.35 -11.30
N GLN A 19 -9.20 -17.82 -12.26
CA GLN A 19 -8.72 -17.98 -13.64
C GLN A 19 -8.54 -16.59 -14.26
N PRO A 20 -7.42 -16.31 -14.94
CA PRO A 20 -7.24 -15.05 -15.65
C PRO A 20 -8.35 -14.83 -16.68
N ASP A 21 -8.87 -13.61 -16.75
CA ASP A 21 -9.92 -13.23 -17.70
C ASP A 21 -9.64 -11.83 -18.23
N VAL A 22 -9.46 -11.69 -19.54
CA VAL A 22 -9.17 -10.40 -20.19
C VAL A 22 -10.45 -9.56 -20.32
N ASN A 23 -11.63 -10.19 -20.35
CA ASN A 23 -12.91 -9.56 -20.67
C ASN A 23 -13.90 -9.56 -19.49
N LEU A 24 -13.36 -9.45 -18.27
CA LEU A 24 -14.18 -9.43 -17.06
C LEU A 24 -15.16 -8.26 -17.07
N ASN A 25 -16.46 -8.57 -17.03
CA ASN A 25 -17.52 -7.57 -16.89
C ASN A 25 -17.81 -7.25 -15.40
N TYR A 26 -18.55 -6.16 -15.16
CA TYR A 26 -18.80 -5.70 -13.79
C TYR A 26 -19.70 -6.63 -12.97
N GLU A 27 -20.64 -7.35 -13.60
CA GLU A 27 -21.49 -8.33 -12.90
C GLU A 27 -20.68 -9.54 -12.44
N GLN A 28 -19.78 -10.05 -13.29
CA GLN A 28 -18.83 -11.10 -12.96
C GLN A 28 -17.90 -10.64 -11.83
N ALA A 29 -17.37 -9.41 -11.92
CA ALA A 29 -16.55 -8.82 -10.86
C ALA A 29 -17.30 -8.75 -9.53
N ALA A 30 -18.57 -8.32 -9.53
CA ALA A 30 -19.41 -8.30 -8.33
C ALA A 30 -19.65 -9.71 -7.75
N ASN A 31 -19.84 -10.71 -8.61
CA ASN A 31 -19.99 -12.11 -8.19
C ASN A 31 -18.70 -12.64 -7.54
N ILE A 32 -17.53 -12.38 -8.14
CA ILE A 32 -16.22 -12.73 -7.59
C ILE A 32 -16.01 -12.02 -6.24
N LEU A 33 -16.29 -10.73 -6.16
CA LEU A 33 -16.18 -9.95 -4.92
C LEU A 33 -17.09 -10.49 -3.81
N GLY A 34 -18.34 -10.82 -4.14
CA GLY A 34 -19.28 -11.42 -3.18
C GLY A 34 -18.82 -12.78 -2.67
N GLN A 35 -18.27 -13.63 -3.55
CA GLN A 35 -17.68 -14.91 -3.17
C GLN A 35 -16.41 -14.73 -2.32
N ALA A 36 -15.55 -13.79 -2.71
CA ALA A 36 -14.34 -13.44 -1.99
C ALA A 36 -14.67 -12.96 -0.57
N ALA A 37 -15.66 -12.07 -0.42
CA ALA A 37 -16.10 -11.58 0.89
C ALA A 37 -16.60 -12.71 1.80
N ARG A 38 -17.36 -13.69 1.27
CA ARG A 38 -17.77 -14.88 2.04
C ARG A 38 -16.56 -15.70 2.47
N THR A 39 -15.65 -15.98 1.54
CA THR A 39 -14.44 -16.79 1.76
C THR A 39 -13.48 -16.12 2.77
N SER A 40 -13.47 -14.80 2.81
CA SER A 40 -12.63 -13.99 3.70
C SER A 40 -12.90 -14.23 5.18
N ASN A 41 -14.08 -14.74 5.55
CA ASN A 41 -14.38 -15.11 6.94
C ASN A 41 -13.63 -16.38 7.40
N GLN A 42 -13.18 -17.20 6.46
CA GLN A 42 -12.60 -18.52 6.74
C GLN A 42 -11.15 -18.66 6.26
N LYS A 43 -10.68 -17.79 5.37
CA LYS A 43 -9.31 -17.80 4.84
C LYS A 43 -8.49 -16.61 5.36
N PRO A 44 -7.22 -16.83 5.75
CA PRO A 44 -6.32 -15.75 6.07
C PRO A 44 -5.83 -15.05 4.78
N TYR A 45 -5.44 -13.79 4.96
CA TYR A 45 -4.70 -13.01 3.99
C TYR A 45 -3.22 -13.07 4.33
N TRP A 46 -2.38 -13.02 3.30
CA TRP A 46 -0.93 -13.06 3.43
C TRP A 46 -0.35 -11.77 2.89
N TYR A 47 0.61 -11.21 3.62
CA TYR A 47 1.44 -10.15 3.06
C TYR A 47 2.22 -10.72 1.87
N THR A 48 2.10 -10.11 0.70
CA THR A 48 2.80 -10.54 -0.51
C THR A 48 3.01 -9.35 -1.43
N TYR A 49 3.94 -9.51 -2.37
CA TYR A 49 4.03 -8.62 -3.51
C TYR A 49 3.10 -9.10 -4.61
N ILE A 50 2.52 -8.14 -5.33
CA ILE A 50 2.10 -8.31 -6.72
C ILE A 50 3.24 -7.70 -7.54
N ASP A 51 3.77 -8.42 -8.53
CA ASP A 51 4.92 -7.95 -9.30
C ASP A 51 4.78 -8.32 -10.77
N LYS A 52 4.74 -7.29 -11.62
CA LYS A 52 4.63 -7.40 -13.08
C LYS A 52 3.53 -8.39 -13.51
N PRO A 53 2.30 -8.27 -12.97
CA PRO A 53 1.20 -9.15 -13.31
C PRO A 53 0.94 -9.16 -14.82
N GLY A 54 0.53 -10.33 -15.31
CA GLY A 54 0.17 -10.55 -16.69
C GLY A 54 -1.21 -9.98 -17.03
N ASP A 55 -1.51 -9.91 -18.32
CA ASP A 55 -2.82 -9.48 -18.79
C ASP A 55 -3.88 -10.54 -18.44
N GLY A 56 -5.03 -10.08 -17.94
CA GLY A 56 -6.11 -10.91 -17.41
C GLY A 56 -5.91 -11.36 -15.96
N GLU A 57 -4.74 -11.13 -15.36
CA GLU A 57 -4.45 -11.59 -14.00
C GLU A 57 -5.32 -10.86 -12.97
N MET A 58 -5.79 -11.62 -11.97
CA MET A 58 -6.68 -11.14 -10.94
C MET A 58 -6.20 -11.51 -9.54
N HIS A 59 -6.33 -10.57 -8.62
CA HIS A 59 -5.98 -10.75 -7.22
C HIS A 59 -7.06 -10.20 -6.31
N VAL A 60 -7.33 -10.90 -5.21
CA VAL A 60 -8.17 -10.38 -4.13
C VAL A 60 -7.27 -9.89 -3.01
N ILE A 61 -7.40 -8.62 -2.68
CA ILE A 61 -6.67 -7.99 -1.58
C ILE A 61 -7.64 -7.47 -0.52
N PHE A 62 -7.12 -7.30 0.69
CA PHE A 62 -7.80 -6.59 1.77
C PHE A 62 -7.21 -5.19 1.89
N GLN A 63 -8.05 -4.18 1.75
CA GLN A 63 -7.64 -2.79 1.82
C GLN A 63 -8.73 -1.95 2.50
N VAL A 64 -8.35 -1.26 3.57
CA VAL A 64 -9.17 -0.29 4.30
C VAL A 64 -8.45 1.06 4.32
N PRO A 65 -9.16 2.18 4.55
CA PRO A 65 -8.53 3.51 4.54
C PRO A 65 -7.38 3.69 5.53
N SER A 66 -7.33 2.88 6.60
CA SER A 66 -6.23 2.90 7.58
C SER A 66 -4.96 2.18 7.11
N LEU A 67 -5.03 1.42 6.01
CA LEU A 67 -3.87 0.79 5.40
C LEU A 67 -3.32 1.66 4.26
N PRO A 68 -1.99 1.63 4.02
CA PRO A 68 -1.40 2.31 2.87
C PRO A 68 -2.09 1.90 1.56
N PRO A 69 -2.32 2.85 0.64
CA PRO A 69 -2.94 2.53 -0.64
C PRO A 69 -2.03 1.62 -1.47
N PHE A 70 -2.63 0.59 -2.07
CA PHE A 70 -1.93 -0.27 -3.02
C PHE A 70 -1.63 0.48 -4.31
N ASN A 71 -0.35 0.84 -4.48
CA ASN A 71 0.13 1.64 -5.61
C ASN A 71 1.29 1.01 -6.40
N VAL A 72 2.02 0.06 -5.80
CA VAL A 72 3.24 -0.52 -6.39
C VAL A 72 3.03 -1.99 -6.71
N ASP A 73 3.05 -2.32 -8.00
CA ASP A 73 2.84 -3.67 -8.53
C ASP A 73 3.88 -4.06 -9.61
N GLY A 74 4.98 -3.32 -9.69
CA GLY A 74 6.00 -3.51 -10.72
C GLY A 74 5.67 -2.87 -12.07
N LEU A 75 4.47 -2.29 -12.24
CA LEU A 75 4.11 -1.46 -13.38
C LEU A 75 4.33 0.02 -13.09
N ARG A 76 4.60 0.78 -14.15
CA ARG A 76 4.51 2.24 -14.19
C ARG A 76 3.29 2.63 -15.02
N TYR A 77 2.49 3.56 -14.53
CA TYR A 77 1.35 4.12 -15.25
C TYR A 77 1.66 5.54 -15.69
N LEU A 78 1.18 5.92 -16.88
CA LEU A 78 1.30 7.28 -17.40
C LEU A 78 0.12 8.18 -16.99
N GLU A 79 -1.03 7.57 -16.68
CA GLU A 79 -2.21 8.28 -16.19
C GLU A 79 -2.39 8.13 -14.68
N GLN A 80 -3.07 9.13 -14.10
CA GLN A 80 -3.53 9.06 -12.73
C GLN A 80 -4.72 8.10 -12.60
N GLU A 81 -4.93 7.59 -11.39
CA GLU A 81 -6.09 6.77 -11.07
C GLU A 81 -7.39 7.58 -11.14
N HIS A 82 -8.32 7.11 -11.96
CA HIS A 82 -9.66 7.65 -12.10
C HIS A 82 -10.67 6.76 -11.38
N VAL A 83 -11.45 7.36 -10.48
CA VAL A 83 -12.46 6.64 -9.69
C VAL A 83 -13.86 6.98 -10.18
N TYR A 84 -14.67 5.95 -10.43
CA TYR A 84 -16.08 6.09 -10.78
C TYR A 84 -16.91 4.98 -10.15
N ARG A 85 -18.24 5.15 -10.17
CA ARG A 85 -19.19 4.22 -9.53
C ARG A 85 -20.12 3.62 -10.57
N VAL A 86 -20.39 2.33 -10.43
CA VAL A 86 -21.23 1.54 -11.33
C VAL A 86 -22.35 0.90 -10.51
N PRO A 87 -23.63 1.26 -10.73
CA PRO A 87 -24.75 0.58 -10.10
C PRO A 87 -24.96 -0.81 -10.71
N ILE A 88 -25.10 -1.83 -9.86
CA ILE A 88 -25.32 -3.24 -10.25
C ILE A 88 -26.46 -3.80 -9.41
N GLY A 89 -27.69 -3.57 -9.87
CA GLY A 89 -28.89 -3.96 -9.14
C GLY A 89 -28.93 -3.34 -7.73
N PRO A 90 -28.90 -4.15 -6.65
CA PRO A 90 -28.90 -3.64 -5.28
C PRO A 90 -27.53 -3.16 -4.78
N TYR A 91 -26.46 -3.39 -5.55
CA TYR A 91 -25.08 -3.06 -5.19
C TYR A 91 -24.59 -1.84 -5.96
N GLU A 92 -23.57 -1.18 -5.42
CA GLU A 92 -22.78 -0.17 -6.15
C GLU A 92 -21.31 -0.58 -6.07
N LEU A 93 -20.67 -0.70 -7.24
CA LEU A 93 -19.22 -0.91 -7.33
C LEU A 93 -18.51 0.43 -7.49
N GLU A 94 -17.49 0.65 -6.68
CA GLU A 94 -16.47 1.66 -6.95
C GLU A 94 -15.35 1.01 -7.76
N VAL A 95 -15.00 1.64 -8.87
CA VAL A 95 -13.94 1.22 -9.78
C VAL A 95 -12.89 2.31 -9.83
N ALA A 96 -11.69 2.00 -9.35
CA ALA A 96 -10.51 2.84 -9.52
C ALA A 96 -9.67 2.29 -10.67
N GLU A 97 -9.62 3.01 -11.78
CA GLU A 97 -8.98 2.61 -13.02
C GLU A 97 -7.70 3.43 -13.26
N THR A 98 -6.59 2.76 -13.57
CA THR A 98 -5.32 3.41 -13.95
C THR A 98 -4.89 2.84 -15.30
N LYS A 99 -4.68 3.69 -16.30
CA LYS A 99 -4.35 3.27 -17.69
C LYS A 99 -2.91 3.52 -18.06
N TYR A 100 -2.53 2.96 -19.21
CA TYR A 100 -1.21 3.09 -19.82
C TYR A 100 -0.11 2.63 -18.87
N GLY A 101 -0.29 1.41 -18.36
CA GLY A 101 0.66 0.63 -17.60
C GLY A 101 1.70 -0.05 -18.50
N PHE A 102 2.95 -0.06 -18.05
CA PHE A 102 4.06 -0.75 -18.70
C PHE A 102 5.10 -1.20 -17.68
N ILE A 103 6.00 -2.10 -18.07
CA ILE A 103 7.09 -2.56 -17.21
C ILE A 103 8.37 -1.80 -17.59
N PRO A 104 8.92 -0.94 -16.72
CA PRO A 104 10.15 -0.22 -17.01
C PRO A 104 11.33 -1.16 -17.25
N GLY A 105 12.17 -0.86 -18.24
CA GLY A 105 13.35 -1.64 -18.61
C GLY A 105 13.05 -2.97 -19.30
N SER A 106 11.80 -3.25 -19.67
CA SER A 106 11.41 -4.47 -20.39
C SER A 106 11.67 -4.42 -21.90
N GLY A 107 11.96 -3.23 -22.45
CA GLY A 107 12.04 -2.98 -23.89
C GLY A 107 10.70 -2.59 -24.54
N GLU A 108 9.60 -2.56 -23.77
CA GLU A 108 8.31 -2.05 -24.23
C GLU A 108 8.44 -0.60 -24.73
N GLN A 109 7.91 -0.33 -25.92
CA GLN A 109 7.85 1.02 -26.51
C GLN A 109 6.50 1.70 -26.30
N HIS A 110 5.46 0.90 -25.98
CA HIS A 110 4.12 1.38 -25.76
C HIS A 110 3.53 0.84 -24.46
N ALA A 111 2.84 1.70 -23.73
CA ALA A 111 2.11 1.37 -22.53
C ALA A 111 0.66 1.03 -22.88
N SER A 112 0.25 -0.18 -22.52
CA SER A 112 -1.07 -0.72 -22.90
C SER A 112 -1.83 -1.35 -21.74
N ARG A 113 -1.21 -1.56 -20.58
CA ARG A 113 -1.89 -2.23 -19.46
C ARG A 113 -2.82 -1.28 -18.74
N VAL A 114 -3.89 -1.83 -18.20
CA VAL A 114 -4.86 -1.12 -17.37
C VAL A 114 -5.05 -1.91 -16.10
N ARG A 115 -5.05 -1.22 -14.96
CA ARG A 115 -5.38 -1.78 -13.66
C ARG A 115 -6.71 -1.25 -13.19
N ARG A 116 -7.60 -2.15 -12.78
CA ARG A 116 -8.87 -1.83 -12.13
C ARG A 116 -8.86 -2.38 -10.72
N LYS A 117 -9.08 -1.51 -9.73
CA LYS A 117 -9.39 -1.90 -8.35
C LYS A 117 -10.89 -1.73 -8.16
N MET A 118 -11.58 -2.84 -7.94
CA MET A 118 -13.03 -2.88 -7.80
C MET A 118 -13.41 -3.30 -6.39
N ARG A 119 -14.33 -2.56 -5.77
CA ARG A 119 -14.89 -2.88 -4.44
C ARG A 119 -16.34 -2.44 -4.35
N PHE A 120 -17.09 -2.99 -3.40
CA PHE A 120 -18.43 -2.49 -3.12
C PHE A 120 -18.34 -1.14 -2.39
N SER A 121 -18.95 -0.10 -2.95
CA SER A 121 -19.22 1.16 -2.23
C SER A 121 -20.55 1.10 -1.46
N LYS A 122 -21.51 0.32 -1.96
CA LYS A 122 -22.83 0.12 -1.32
C LYS A 122 -23.31 -1.33 -1.44
N GLY A 123 -23.95 -1.81 -0.38
CA GLY A 123 -24.64 -3.11 -0.35
C GLY A 123 -23.72 -4.34 -0.17
N GLY A 124 -22.40 -4.15 -0.07
CA GLY A 124 -21.43 -5.24 0.10
C GLY A 124 -20.25 -4.86 1.00
N VAL A 125 -19.22 -5.70 1.02
CA VAL A 125 -18.02 -5.49 1.86
C VAL A 125 -17.00 -4.65 1.09
N GLY A 126 -16.84 -3.38 1.45
CA GLY A 126 -15.91 -2.46 0.78
C GLY A 126 -14.43 -2.65 1.11
N ALA A 127 -14.09 -3.47 2.12
CA ALA A 127 -12.71 -3.76 2.49
C ALA A 127 -12.05 -4.82 1.59
N VAL A 128 -12.85 -5.60 0.85
CA VAL A 128 -12.36 -6.61 -0.09
C VAL A 128 -12.29 -5.95 -1.47
N VAL A 129 -11.10 -5.95 -2.06
CA VAL A 129 -10.83 -5.31 -3.36
C VAL A 129 -10.37 -6.38 -4.35
N LEU A 130 -10.99 -6.40 -5.52
CA LEU A 130 -10.57 -7.18 -6.66
C LEU A 130 -9.67 -6.29 -7.52
N VAL A 131 -8.41 -6.68 -7.65
CA VAL A 131 -7.47 -6.06 -8.56
C VAL A 131 -7.46 -6.87 -9.85
N HIS A 132 -7.70 -6.22 -10.97
CA HIS A 132 -7.73 -6.84 -12.29
C HIS A 132 -6.79 -6.10 -13.23
N TYR A 133 -5.91 -6.84 -13.89
CA TYR A 133 -5.00 -6.34 -14.90
C TYR A 133 -5.51 -6.76 -16.27
N LEU A 134 -5.64 -5.82 -17.19
CA LEU A 134 -6.11 -6.09 -18.55
C LEU A 134 -5.31 -5.29 -19.58
N GLN A 135 -5.40 -5.72 -20.83
CA GLN A 135 -4.86 -4.97 -21.95
C GLN A 135 -5.88 -3.93 -22.42
N GLY A 136 -5.45 -2.68 -22.55
CA GLY A 136 -6.24 -1.55 -22.99
C GLY A 136 -5.60 -0.81 -24.17
N PRO A 137 -6.02 0.45 -24.42
CA PRO A 137 -5.45 1.26 -25.50
C PRO A 137 -3.96 1.50 -25.27
N SER A 138 -3.24 1.61 -26.38
CA SER A 138 -1.78 1.73 -26.40
C SER A 138 -1.34 3.18 -26.57
N CYS A 139 -0.40 3.64 -25.75
CA CYS A 139 0.22 4.97 -25.83
C CYS A 139 1.75 4.86 -25.84
N ALA A 140 2.44 5.70 -26.62
CA ALA A 140 3.90 5.69 -26.65
C ALA A 140 4.49 6.07 -25.29
N ILE A 141 5.50 5.32 -24.83
CA ILE A 141 6.15 5.57 -23.54
C ILE A 141 7.10 6.77 -23.69
N PRO A 142 6.95 7.85 -22.88
CA PRO A 142 7.89 8.95 -22.90
C PRO A 142 9.31 8.47 -22.54
N PRO A 143 10.37 8.90 -23.27
CA PRO A 143 11.75 8.44 -23.05
C PRO A 143 12.24 8.50 -21.59
N PRO A 144 11.93 9.54 -20.78
CA PRO A 144 12.37 9.59 -19.38
C PRO A 144 11.86 8.44 -18.51
N TYR A 145 10.72 7.84 -18.87
CA TYR A 145 10.08 6.81 -18.06
C TYR A 145 10.42 5.38 -18.48
N GLN A 146 11.02 5.18 -19.66
CA GLN A 146 11.31 3.85 -20.21
C GLN A 146 12.17 2.99 -19.28
N ASN A 147 13.20 3.58 -18.67
CA ASN A 147 14.18 2.85 -17.85
C ASN A 147 14.13 3.21 -16.37
N GLN A 148 13.16 4.03 -15.93
CA GLN A 148 13.08 4.45 -14.54
C GLN A 148 12.40 3.35 -13.69
N PRO A 149 13.14 2.66 -12.81
CA PRO A 149 12.55 1.58 -12.02
C PRO A 149 11.44 2.12 -11.12
N VAL A 150 10.36 1.35 -10.99
CA VAL A 150 9.25 1.65 -10.06
C VAL A 150 9.46 1.07 -8.68
N ARG A 151 10.36 0.09 -8.55
CA ARG A 151 10.71 -0.56 -7.30
C ARG A 151 12.13 -1.11 -7.34
N ARG A 152 12.67 -1.45 -6.17
CA ARG A 152 14.00 -2.06 -6.04
C ARG A 152 13.89 -3.58 -6.19
N TYR A 153 14.80 -4.17 -6.96
CA TYR A 153 14.91 -5.61 -7.15
C TYR A 153 16.28 -6.11 -6.65
N PRO A 154 16.39 -7.39 -6.24
CA PRO A 154 15.31 -8.38 -6.09
C PRO A 154 14.34 -8.02 -4.97
N LEU A 155 13.12 -8.56 -5.02
CA LEU A 155 12.14 -8.32 -3.97
C LEU A 155 12.60 -8.97 -2.66
N PRO A 156 12.53 -8.25 -1.52
CA PRO A 156 12.84 -8.83 -0.22
C PRO A 156 11.99 -10.07 0.06
N GLN A 157 12.51 -11.04 0.81
CA GLN A 157 11.67 -12.13 1.29
C GLN A 157 10.70 -11.61 2.36
N ASN A 158 9.44 -12.02 2.27
CA ASN A 158 8.46 -11.70 3.29
C ASN A 158 8.32 -12.85 4.30
N LEU A 159 8.52 -12.54 5.58
CA LEU A 159 8.39 -13.48 6.70
C LEU A 159 7.15 -13.21 7.56
N GLU A 160 6.32 -12.23 7.19
CA GLU A 160 5.12 -11.89 7.93
C GLU A 160 4.12 -13.06 7.97
N PRO A 161 3.49 -13.32 9.13
CA PRO A 161 2.44 -14.32 9.24
C PRO A 161 1.18 -13.87 8.48
N GLY A 162 0.35 -14.83 8.10
CA GLY A 162 -0.97 -14.55 7.58
C GLY A 162 -1.87 -13.98 8.67
N ILE A 163 -2.93 -13.28 8.30
CA ILE A 163 -3.89 -12.69 9.24
C ILE A 163 -5.30 -12.85 8.70
N PHE A 164 -6.25 -13.20 9.58
CA PHE A 164 -7.66 -13.12 9.22
C PHE A 164 -8.10 -11.65 9.25
N CYS A 165 -8.65 -11.17 8.14
CA CYS A 165 -9.07 -9.77 8.01
C CYS A 165 -10.58 -9.55 8.23
N LEU A 166 -11.38 -10.62 8.15
CA LEU A 166 -12.83 -10.57 8.29
C LEU A 166 -13.36 -11.72 9.15
N GLY A 167 -14.55 -11.53 9.73
CA GLY A 167 -15.24 -12.50 10.57
C GLY A 167 -14.78 -12.49 12.04
N GLU A 168 -15.21 -13.51 12.79
CA GLU A 168 -14.93 -13.63 14.24
C GLU A 168 -13.44 -13.80 14.55
N ARG A 169 -12.66 -14.29 13.57
CA ARG A 169 -11.23 -14.52 13.71
C ARG A 169 -10.37 -13.31 13.34
N THR A 170 -10.99 -12.17 13.04
CA THR A 170 -10.27 -10.97 12.60
C THR A 170 -9.13 -10.61 13.56
N GLY A 171 -7.93 -10.38 13.02
CA GLY A 171 -6.72 -10.08 13.79
C GLY A 171 -5.91 -11.32 14.20
N GLN A 172 -6.49 -12.54 14.13
CA GLN A 172 -5.75 -13.76 14.45
C GLN A 172 -4.66 -14.01 13.41
N LYS A 173 -3.41 -14.17 13.87
CA LYS A 173 -2.26 -14.50 13.04
C LYS A 173 -2.17 -16.00 12.76
N VAL A 174 -1.78 -16.36 11.55
CA VAL A 174 -1.52 -17.74 11.10
C VAL A 174 -0.02 -17.86 10.81
N PRO A 175 0.69 -18.81 11.47
CA PRO A 175 2.10 -19.04 11.20
C PRO A 175 2.36 -19.29 9.72
N ASN A 176 3.41 -18.65 9.18
CA ASN A 176 3.79 -18.83 7.78
C ASN A 176 4.39 -20.23 7.58
N PRO A 177 3.80 -21.11 6.76
CA PRO A 177 4.35 -22.45 6.52
C PRO A 177 5.74 -22.41 5.88
N ASN A 178 6.06 -21.35 5.13
CA ASN A 178 7.38 -21.18 4.50
C ASN A 178 8.46 -20.68 5.49
N ALA A 179 8.08 -20.26 6.70
CA ALA A 179 9.03 -19.83 7.73
C ALA A 179 9.64 -21.00 8.53
N GLN A 180 9.21 -22.24 8.30
CA GLN A 180 9.65 -23.43 9.06
C GLN A 180 11.13 -23.84 8.83
N GLY A 181 11.89 -23.16 7.99
CA GLY A 181 13.29 -23.49 7.71
C GLY A 181 14.35 -22.89 8.65
N MET A 182 14.03 -21.88 9.46
CA MET A 182 15.06 -21.05 10.12
C MET A 182 15.04 -21.05 11.65
N MET A 183 14.08 -21.71 12.30
CA MET A 183 13.89 -21.64 13.75
C MET A 183 14.11 -22.98 14.47
N ASN A 184 15.13 -23.75 14.08
CA ASN A 184 15.61 -24.92 14.83
C ASN A 184 16.96 -24.66 15.55
N GLY A 185 17.23 -23.41 15.90
CA GLY A 185 18.34 -23.03 16.75
C GLY A 185 17.85 -22.12 17.87
N GLN A 186 17.94 -22.61 19.11
CA GLN A 186 17.68 -21.87 20.36
C GLN A 186 16.21 -21.62 20.74
N ILE A 187 15.68 -22.48 21.61
CA ILE A 187 15.41 -22.20 23.05
C ILE A 187 14.51 -23.35 23.53
N SER A 188 15.08 -24.30 24.27
CA SER A 188 14.31 -25.15 25.17
C SER A 188 14.91 -25.00 26.55
N LEU A 189 14.29 -24.12 27.33
CA LEU A 189 14.57 -23.87 28.74
C LEU A 189 13.44 -24.50 29.56
N HIS A 190 13.43 -25.82 29.70
CA HIS A 190 12.72 -26.44 30.82
C HIS A 190 13.17 -27.88 31.13
N GLN A 191 13.61 -28.01 32.38
CA GLN A 191 13.44 -29.14 33.31
C GLN A 191 13.94 -30.56 32.96
N GLN A 192 14.65 -31.08 33.98
CA GLN A 192 14.44 -32.37 34.65
C GLN A 192 15.34 -33.57 34.34
N PHE A 193 15.86 -34.15 35.44
CA PHE A 193 16.48 -35.48 35.65
C PHE A 193 17.81 -35.72 34.91
N GLY A 194 18.85 -36.37 35.43
CA GLY A 194 19.10 -37.23 36.59
C GLY A 194 20.47 -37.92 36.30
N PRO A 195 21.19 -38.44 37.30
CA PRO A 195 22.52 -38.99 37.10
C PRO A 195 22.44 -40.45 36.64
N GLY A 196 23.06 -40.77 35.50
CA GLY A 196 23.34 -42.15 35.10
C GLY A 196 22.64 -42.60 33.82
N GLY A 197 23.41 -42.68 32.74
CA GLY A 197 22.99 -43.36 31.50
C GLY A 197 24.10 -43.31 30.45
N PRO A 198 24.33 -44.37 29.65
CA PRO A 198 25.62 -44.67 29.05
C PRO A 198 25.88 -43.91 27.75
N ARG A 199 27.18 -43.66 27.53
CA ARG A 199 27.78 -43.00 26.36
C ARG A 199 27.48 -43.76 25.06
N MET A 200 26.87 -43.09 24.08
CA MET A 200 26.83 -43.54 22.68
C MET A 200 28.03 -42.94 21.92
N PRO A 201 28.87 -43.76 21.24
CA PRO A 201 29.98 -43.29 20.43
C PRO A 201 29.53 -43.05 18.98
N GLY A 202 29.70 -41.84 18.47
CA GLY A 202 29.46 -41.55 17.05
C GLY A 202 29.12 -40.10 16.74
N VAL A 203 29.92 -39.14 17.21
CA VAL A 203 29.77 -37.73 16.83
C VAL A 203 30.89 -37.37 15.86
N ASN A 204 30.49 -36.94 14.67
CA ASN A 204 31.34 -36.53 13.56
C ASN A 204 32.40 -35.49 14.02
N PRO A 205 33.72 -35.79 13.94
CA PRO A 205 34.77 -34.89 14.44
C PRO A 205 34.85 -33.55 13.68
N GLN A 206 34.29 -33.49 12.46
CA GLN A 206 34.36 -32.30 11.61
C GLN A 206 33.40 -31.18 12.05
N LEU A 207 32.26 -31.53 12.66
CA LEU A 207 31.29 -30.53 13.16
C LEU A 207 31.77 -29.88 14.46
N GLN A 208 32.51 -30.63 15.28
CA GLN A 208 33.06 -30.14 16.55
C GLN A 208 34.17 -29.11 16.34
N GLN A 209 34.95 -29.23 15.26
CA GLN A 209 35.99 -28.27 14.91
C GLN A 209 35.40 -26.94 14.38
N GLN A 210 34.28 -26.99 13.65
CA GLN A 210 33.61 -25.79 13.14
C GLN A 210 32.91 -25.01 14.27
N ASN A 211 32.29 -25.71 15.23
CA ASN A 211 31.68 -25.07 16.41
C ASN A 211 32.72 -24.47 17.36
N ALA A 212 33.91 -25.08 17.49
CA ALA A 212 35.00 -24.51 18.30
C ALA A 212 35.55 -23.20 17.70
N ALA A 213 35.64 -23.11 16.37
CA ALA A 213 36.11 -21.90 15.69
C ALA A 213 35.14 -20.71 15.84
N LEU A 214 33.83 -20.95 15.74
CA LEU A 214 32.82 -19.90 15.89
C LEU A 214 32.73 -19.41 17.35
N ALA A 215 32.86 -20.32 18.32
CA ALA A 215 32.89 -19.97 19.74
C ALA A 215 34.13 -19.13 20.12
N ALA A 216 35.29 -19.43 19.52
CA ALA A 216 36.50 -18.64 19.72
C ALA A 216 36.38 -17.22 19.14
N GLN A 217 35.70 -17.06 17.99
CA GLN A 217 35.46 -15.75 17.37
C GLN A 217 34.50 -14.88 18.20
N GLN A 218 33.44 -15.47 18.78
CA GLN A 218 32.53 -14.75 19.68
C GLN A 218 33.20 -14.38 21.01
N ALA A 219 34.08 -15.24 21.55
CA ALA A 219 34.85 -14.92 22.74
C ALA A 219 35.81 -13.74 22.50
N ALA A 220 36.42 -13.63 21.32
CA ALA A 220 37.30 -12.50 20.96
C ALA A 220 36.54 -11.17 20.86
N LEU A 221 35.34 -11.15 20.26
CA LEU A 221 34.51 -9.93 20.16
C LEU A 221 33.99 -9.43 21.51
N ASN A 222 33.65 -10.35 22.42
CA ASN A 222 33.22 -10.01 23.77
C ASN A 222 34.38 -9.50 24.64
N ASN A 223 35.63 -9.90 24.37
CA ASN A 223 36.79 -9.39 25.09
C ASN A 223 37.18 -7.97 24.66
N ILE A 224 36.90 -7.58 23.40
CA ILE A 224 37.10 -6.22 22.89
C ILE A 224 36.14 -5.20 23.53
N HIS A 225 34.93 -5.62 23.91
CA HIS A 225 33.94 -4.73 24.55
C HIS A 225 34.16 -4.55 26.06
N ARG A 226 35.05 -5.34 26.70
CA ARG A 226 35.30 -5.30 28.14
C ARG A 226 36.63 -4.66 28.55
N SER A 227 37.59 -4.49 27.64
CA SER A 227 38.83 -3.78 27.92
C SER A 227 38.69 -2.29 27.58
N GLY A 228 38.25 -1.50 28.56
CA GLY A 228 38.29 -0.04 28.49
C GLY A 228 39.73 0.48 28.43
N ALA A 229 40.19 0.81 27.21
CA ALA A 229 41.42 1.57 26.98
C ALA A 229 41.12 2.75 26.03
N PRO A 230 41.69 3.94 26.28
CA PRO A 230 41.22 5.19 25.70
C PRO A 230 41.64 5.32 24.23
N ALA A 231 40.66 5.54 23.35
CA ALA A 231 40.91 5.90 21.97
C ALA A 231 41.40 7.35 21.89
N LYS A 232 42.51 7.55 21.19
CA LYS A 232 43.10 8.85 20.85
C LYS A 232 42.12 9.69 20.00
N PRO A 233 42.09 11.03 20.16
CA PRO A 233 41.23 11.89 19.35
C PRO A 233 41.77 11.97 17.91
N MET A 234 40.92 11.68 16.92
CA MET A 234 41.18 12.12 15.54
C MET A 234 40.98 13.63 15.48
N GLN A 235 41.95 14.31 14.87
CA GLN A 235 41.93 15.74 14.61
C GLN A 235 40.69 16.15 13.81
N MET A 236 39.99 17.15 14.35
CA MET A 236 39.00 17.93 13.63
C MET A 236 39.71 18.69 12.50
N TYR A 237 39.15 18.62 11.30
CA TYR A 237 39.27 19.73 10.35
C TYR A 237 38.08 20.64 10.62
N GLU A 238 38.39 21.84 11.12
CA GLU A 238 37.46 22.97 11.20
C GLU A 238 37.11 23.41 9.78
N ASP A 239 35.83 23.32 9.43
CA ASP A 239 35.23 24.14 8.38
C ASP A 239 34.25 25.09 9.08
N PRO A 240 34.50 26.41 9.12
CA PRO A 240 33.73 27.33 9.94
C PRO A 240 32.66 28.00 9.09
N GLU A 241 31.54 27.33 8.82
CA GLU A 241 30.31 27.97 8.28
C GLU A 241 29.11 26.99 8.23
N GLU A 242 28.78 26.31 9.34
CA GLU A 242 27.51 25.57 9.44
C GLU A 242 26.60 26.24 10.47
N ASP A 243 25.67 27.03 9.92
CA ASP A 243 24.55 27.69 10.59
C ASP A 243 23.78 26.73 11.52
N GLU A 244 23.24 27.35 12.57
CA GLU A 244 22.48 26.85 13.72
C GLU A 244 21.23 26.01 13.37
N SER A 245 21.38 24.90 12.66
CA SER A 245 20.40 23.83 12.70
C SER A 245 20.75 22.92 13.87
N ASP A 246 19.99 23.02 14.96
CA ASP A 246 20.02 22.04 16.05
C ASP A 246 20.03 20.64 15.42
N VAL A 247 21.17 19.95 15.53
CA VAL A 247 21.34 18.60 15.00
C VAL A 247 20.45 17.70 15.85
N ILE A 248 19.16 17.60 15.48
CA ILE A 248 18.19 16.75 16.13
C ILE A 248 18.78 15.35 16.13
N THR A 249 19.25 14.93 17.31
CA THR A 249 19.97 13.66 17.41
C THR A 249 18.96 12.54 17.32
N GLN A 250 19.42 11.34 16.92
CA GLN A 250 18.55 10.15 16.95
C GLN A 250 17.96 9.89 18.33
N ARG A 251 18.66 10.33 19.39
CA ARG A 251 18.19 10.28 20.78
C ARG A 251 17.01 11.21 21.01
N ASP A 252 17.00 12.40 20.42
CA ASP A 252 15.90 13.37 20.58
C ASP A 252 14.65 12.90 19.85
N ILE A 253 14.80 12.36 18.63
CA ILE A 253 13.67 11.75 17.88
C ILE A 253 13.10 10.56 18.65
N ALA A 254 13.95 9.71 19.23
CA ALA A 254 13.50 8.57 20.01
C ALA A 254 12.77 9.00 21.29
N THR A 255 13.29 10.04 21.97
CA THR A 255 12.67 10.59 23.19
C THR A 255 11.32 11.23 22.88
N ALA A 256 11.22 12.02 21.82
CA ALA A 256 9.95 12.63 21.38
C ALA A 256 8.89 11.57 21.02
N ARG A 257 9.29 10.50 20.32
CA ARG A 257 8.38 9.37 20.01
C ARG A 257 7.95 8.63 21.27
N PHE A 258 8.88 8.41 22.20
CA PHE A 258 8.59 7.73 23.47
C PHE A 258 7.57 8.52 24.28
N ILE A 259 7.76 9.84 24.43
CA ILE A 259 6.85 10.74 25.16
C ILE A 259 5.48 10.73 24.50
N ARG A 260 5.39 11.01 23.20
CA ARG A 260 4.12 11.06 22.47
C ARG A 260 3.34 9.74 22.54
N ASN A 261 4.04 8.61 22.40
CA ASN A 261 3.38 7.30 22.52
C ASN A 261 2.90 7.03 23.95
N HIS A 262 3.64 7.47 24.96
CA HIS A 262 3.23 7.28 26.36
C HIS A 262 2.08 8.21 26.74
N GLU A 263 2.03 9.43 26.22
CA GLU A 263 0.86 10.33 26.33
C GLU A 263 -0.37 9.69 25.69
N PHE A 264 -0.24 9.15 24.48
CA PHE A 264 -1.34 8.47 23.81
C PHE A 264 -1.84 7.22 24.57
N LEU A 265 -0.92 6.45 25.16
CA LEU A 265 -1.27 5.30 26.00
C LEU A 265 -1.91 5.76 27.32
N ALA A 266 -1.46 6.86 27.89
CA ALA A 266 -2.07 7.45 29.08
C ALA A 266 -3.49 7.97 28.81
N ASP A 267 -3.76 8.53 27.63
CA ASP A 267 -5.11 8.94 27.23
C ASP A 267 -6.03 7.73 26.99
N LEU A 268 -5.49 6.63 26.42
CA LEU A 268 -6.28 5.45 26.09
C LEU A 268 -6.56 4.55 27.31
N PHE A 269 -5.59 4.42 28.21
CA PHE A 269 -5.63 3.54 29.39
C PHE A 269 -5.71 4.29 30.71
N GLY A 270 -5.80 5.62 30.66
CA GLY A 270 -5.98 6.46 31.83
C GLY A 270 -7.32 6.22 32.50
N PRO A 271 -7.45 6.53 33.80
CA PRO A 271 -8.71 6.39 34.52
C PRO A 271 -9.76 7.43 34.10
N GLU A 272 -9.41 8.39 33.25
CA GLU A 272 -10.38 9.34 32.69
C GLU A 272 -11.21 8.69 31.58
N SER A 273 -12.53 8.89 31.67
CA SER A 273 -13.50 8.47 30.66
C SER A 273 -13.06 8.97 29.27
N ALA A 274 -13.06 8.07 28.30
CA ALA A 274 -12.77 8.34 26.89
C ALA A 274 -13.32 9.72 26.44
N PRO A 275 -12.54 10.50 25.66
CA PRO A 275 -12.98 11.80 25.18
C PRO A 275 -14.29 11.62 24.42
N LYS A 276 -15.32 12.35 24.86
CA LYS A 276 -16.60 12.40 24.14
C LYS A 276 -16.30 12.82 22.69
N PRO A 277 -16.91 12.18 21.68
CA PRO A 277 -16.71 12.56 20.30
C PRO A 277 -16.89 14.08 20.17
N LEU A 278 -15.94 14.72 19.48
CA LEU A 278 -15.97 16.16 19.23
C LEU A 278 -17.36 16.52 18.72
N ALA A 279 -18.10 17.30 19.50
CA ALA A 279 -19.36 17.86 19.04
C ALA A 279 -19.04 18.66 17.77
N ILE A 280 -19.75 18.35 16.69
CA ILE A 280 -19.69 19.16 15.48
C ILE A 280 -20.16 20.56 15.92
N ASP A 281 -19.31 21.55 15.71
CA ASP A 281 -19.62 22.95 16.00
C ASP A 281 -20.65 23.45 14.99
N GLU A 282 -21.92 23.07 15.21
CA GLU A 282 -23.12 23.55 14.51
C GLU A 282 -23.44 24.98 14.97
N SER A 283 -22.44 25.86 15.04
CA SER A 283 -22.68 27.27 15.25
C SER A 283 -23.62 27.77 14.13
N PRO A 284 -24.77 28.38 14.46
CA PRO A 284 -25.76 28.82 13.47
C PRO A 284 -25.19 29.85 12.49
N GLU A 285 -24.11 30.54 12.87
CA GLU A 285 -23.39 31.50 12.02
C GLU A 285 -22.69 30.79 10.85
N LYS A 286 -22.01 29.66 11.11
CA LYS A 286 -21.31 28.89 10.07
C LYS A 286 -22.29 28.21 9.09
N VAL A 287 -23.44 27.77 9.59
CA VAL A 287 -24.49 27.18 8.75
C VAL A 287 -25.09 28.25 7.83
N SER A 288 -25.36 29.45 8.35
CA SER A 288 -25.86 30.59 7.55
C SER A 288 -24.85 31.03 6.47
N GLU A 289 -23.56 31.06 6.78
CA GLU A 289 -22.51 31.35 5.79
C GLU A 289 -22.41 30.27 4.69
N LEU A 290 -22.56 29.00 5.06
CA LEU A 290 -22.60 27.88 4.10
C LEU A 290 -23.83 27.95 3.19
N GLU A 291 -25.00 28.32 3.72
CA GLU A 291 -26.22 28.50 2.92
C GLU A 291 -26.10 29.69 1.96
N ALA A 292 -25.53 30.81 2.43
CA ALA A 292 -25.29 31.99 1.60
C ALA A 292 -24.28 31.70 0.45
N THR A 293 -23.23 30.93 0.73
CA THR A 293 -22.27 30.53 -0.30
C THR A 293 -22.89 29.57 -1.31
N LEU A 294 -23.71 28.60 -0.87
CA LEU A 294 -24.45 27.70 -1.77
C LEU A 294 -25.43 28.47 -2.68
N ALA A 295 -26.15 29.45 -2.14
CA ALA A 295 -27.05 30.28 -2.94
C ALA A 295 -26.29 31.04 -4.05
N LYS A 296 -25.15 31.65 -3.70
CA LYS A 296 -24.31 32.39 -4.66
C LYS A 296 -23.73 31.47 -5.75
N LEU A 297 -23.28 30.27 -5.38
CA LEU A 297 -22.76 29.27 -6.33
C LEU A 297 -23.85 28.78 -7.30
N ASN A 298 -25.09 28.62 -6.84
CA ASN A 298 -26.21 28.25 -7.71
C ASN A 298 -26.58 29.34 -8.71
N GLU A 299 -26.59 30.61 -8.28
CA GLU A 299 -26.80 31.74 -9.19
C GLU A 299 -25.71 31.81 -10.27
N GLU A 300 -24.44 31.60 -9.89
CA GLU A 300 -23.32 31.59 -10.83
C GLU A 300 -23.42 30.43 -11.84
N MET A 301 -23.85 29.24 -11.39
CA MET A 301 -24.10 28.10 -12.28
C MET A 301 -25.21 28.37 -13.30
N GLU A 302 -26.33 28.99 -12.88
CA GLU A 302 -27.44 29.31 -13.79
C GLU A 302 -27.01 30.34 -14.85
N LEU A 303 -26.20 31.32 -14.43
CA LEU A 303 -25.66 32.35 -15.33
C LEU A 303 -24.68 31.77 -16.35
N LEU A 304 -23.82 30.83 -15.91
CA LEU A 304 -22.90 30.12 -16.80
C LEU A 304 -23.61 29.19 -17.77
N GLN A 305 -24.67 28.49 -17.33
CA GLN A 305 -25.49 27.64 -18.19
C GLN A 305 -26.23 28.45 -19.26
N LYS A 306 -26.79 29.61 -18.88
CA LYS A 306 -27.42 30.51 -19.84
C LYS A 306 -26.42 31.03 -20.86
N LYS A 307 -25.23 31.43 -20.40
CA LYS A 307 -24.15 31.91 -21.28
C LYS A 307 -23.65 30.80 -22.22
N SER A 308 -23.55 29.55 -21.78
CA SER A 308 -23.18 28.45 -22.67
C SER A 308 -24.23 28.18 -23.75
N LEU A 309 -25.53 28.25 -23.40
CA LEU A 309 -26.62 28.09 -24.36
C LEU A 309 -26.64 29.22 -25.41
N GLU A 310 -26.37 30.46 -25.01
CA GLU A 310 -26.25 31.59 -25.93
C GLU A 310 -25.06 31.44 -26.88
N VAL A 311 -23.91 30.96 -26.39
CA VAL A 311 -22.73 30.67 -27.23
C VAL A 311 -22.99 29.53 -28.21
N GLU A 312 -23.68 28.47 -27.78
CA GLU A 312 -24.07 27.36 -28.63
C GLU A 312 -25.07 27.79 -29.73
N ALA A 313 -26.03 28.64 -29.38
CA ALA A 313 -26.97 29.21 -30.35
C ALA A 313 -26.28 30.16 -31.36
N MET A 314 -25.32 30.97 -30.90
CA MET A 314 -24.52 31.83 -31.78
C MET A 314 -23.59 31.03 -32.71
N ALA A 315 -23.02 29.93 -32.21
CA ALA A 315 -22.20 29.03 -33.02
C ALA A 315 -23.04 28.35 -34.11
N ALA A 316 -24.26 27.90 -33.79
CA ALA A 316 -25.17 27.31 -34.77
C ALA A 316 -25.58 28.30 -35.87
N HIS A 317 -25.89 29.56 -35.51
CA HIS A 317 -26.27 30.60 -36.48
C HIS A 317 -25.12 31.04 -37.41
N ASN A 318 -23.87 31.00 -36.94
CA ASN A 318 -22.72 31.30 -37.79
C ASN A 318 -22.39 30.19 -38.80
N VAL A 319 -22.65 28.92 -38.45
CA VAL A 319 -22.45 27.78 -39.36
C VAL A 319 -23.48 27.79 -40.51
N GLU A 320 -24.69 28.29 -40.27
CA GLU A 320 -25.74 28.37 -41.30
C GLU A 320 -25.49 29.48 -42.34
N ASN A 321 -24.90 30.61 -41.93
CA ASN A 321 -24.55 31.70 -42.85
C ASN A 321 -23.34 31.39 -43.74
N ASP A 322 -22.37 30.61 -43.24
CA ASP A 322 -21.18 30.20 -44.02
C ASP A 322 -21.52 29.14 -45.10
N ALA A 323 -22.64 28.44 -44.96
CA ALA A 323 -23.11 27.44 -45.92
C ALA A 323 -23.88 28.02 -47.14
N MET A 324 -24.30 29.29 -47.10
CA MET A 324 -25.10 29.93 -48.17
C MET A 324 -24.31 30.82 -49.15
N SER A 325 -22.97 30.95 -49.02
CA SER A 325 -22.14 31.67 -50.01
C SER A 325 -21.25 30.73 -50.83
N PRO A 326 -21.80 30.10 -51.88
CA PRO A 326 -21.05 30.05 -53.14
C PRO A 326 -21.98 30.10 -54.37
N ALA A 327 -22.47 31.27 -54.75
CA ALA A 327 -23.12 31.43 -56.06
C ALA A 327 -23.15 32.90 -56.50
N LEU A 328 -22.02 33.45 -56.96
CA LEU A 328 -21.97 34.55 -57.95
C LEU A 328 -20.51 34.84 -58.33
N ALA A 329 -19.97 34.00 -59.21
CA ALA A 329 -18.83 34.34 -60.06
C ALA A 329 -18.94 33.52 -61.35
N VAL A 330 -19.64 34.08 -62.35
CA VAL A 330 -19.54 33.72 -63.77
C VAL A 330 -19.28 35.00 -64.54
#